data_AF-A0A428SKI6-F1
#
_entry.id   AF-A0A428SKI6-F1
#
_cell.length_a   1.000
_cell.length_b   1.000
_cell.length_c   1.000
_cell.angle_alpha   90.00
_cell.angle_beta   90.00
_cell.angle_gamma   90.00
#
_symmetry.space_group_name_H-M   'P 1'
#
loop_
_entity.id
_entity.type
_entity.pdbx_description
1 polymer ?
#
loop_
_entity_poly.entity_id
_entity_poly.type
_entity_poly.pdbx_seq_one_letter_code
_entity_poly.pdbx_strand_id
1 'polypeptide(L)'
;MLPYLAQGSCSAMEDAGFLAECLKHLPDRIETAAEIYSKYRKPRATKIQLFSRQQRTRNHLPDGPEQQERDAVLKNPDQQTKAHVWTWDSTDGGPAQDWVTGLHSYDAEHEAVKALRSEGFLSK
;
A
#
# COMPACT_ATOMS: atom_id res chain seq x y z
N MET A 1 8.38 -9.87 3.43
CA MET A 1 6.93 -10.16 3.30
C MET A 1 6.73 -11.46 2.53
N LEU A 2 5.56 -12.10 2.62
CA LEU A 2 5.29 -13.30 1.80
C LEU A 2 5.10 -12.91 0.31
N PRO A 3 5.42 -13.79 -0.66
CA PRO A 3 5.41 -13.45 -2.08
C PRO A 3 4.02 -13.52 -2.75
N TYR A 4 2.92 -13.59 -2.00
CA TYR A 4 1.57 -13.81 -2.56
C TYR A 4 0.94 -12.59 -3.25
N LEU A 5 1.59 -11.44 -3.19
CA LEU A 5 1.18 -10.22 -3.91
C LEU A 5 2.24 -9.72 -4.90
N ALA A 6 3.42 -10.35 -4.92
CA ALA A 6 4.60 -9.85 -5.66
C ALA A 6 5.01 -8.39 -5.32
N GLN A 7 4.70 -7.90 -4.10
CA GLN A 7 4.94 -6.51 -3.70
C GLN A 7 6.24 -6.29 -2.90
N GLY A 8 7.05 -7.33 -2.70
CA GLY A 8 8.26 -7.26 -1.88
C GLY A 8 9.21 -6.14 -2.30
N SER A 9 9.65 -6.22 -3.55
CA SER A 9 10.52 -5.21 -4.17
C SER A 9 9.79 -3.91 -4.43
N CYS A 10 8.52 -3.95 -4.87
CA CYS A 10 7.72 -2.76 -5.12
C CYS A 10 7.62 -1.87 -3.87
N SER A 11 7.32 -2.43 -2.69
CA SER A 11 7.28 -1.64 -1.45
C SER A 11 8.64 -1.03 -1.09
N ALA A 12 9.76 -1.71 -1.37
CA ALA A 12 11.09 -1.15 -1.14
C ALA A 12 11.41 0.01 -2.11
N MET A 13 10.94 -0.07 -3.36
CA MET A 13 11.07 1.03 -4.31
C MET A 13 10.22 2.24 -3.89
N GLU A 14 8.99 2.00 -3.41
CA GLU A 14 8.17 3.06 -2.82
C GLU A 14 8.87 3.71 -1.60
N ASP A 15 9.47 2.90 -0.73
CA ASP A 15 10.22 3.40 0.44
C ASP A 15 11.39 4.30 0.02
N ALA A 16 12.15 3.87 -1.00
CA ALA A 16 13.28 4.62 -1.54
C ALA A 16 12.83 5.98 -2.13
N GLY A 17 11.80 5.98 -3.00
CA GLY A 17 11.28 7.21 -3.60
C GLY A 17 10.74 8.19 -2.55
N PHE A 18 9.97 7.68 -1.59
CA PHE A 18 9.42 8.51 -0.52
C PHE A 18 10.52 9.14 0.34
N LEU A 19 11.49 8.33 0.81
CA LEU A 19 12.59 8.83 1.65
C LEU A 19 13.49 9.80 0.89
N ALA A 20 13.77 9.55 -0.39
CA ALA A 20 14.56 10.44 -1.22
C ALA A 20 13.92 11.84 -1.32
N GLU A 21 12.59 11.90 -1.52
CA GLU A 21 11.87 13.18 -1.60
C GLU A 21 11.85 13.90 -0.23
N CYS A 22 11.71 13.17 0.88
CA CYS A 22 11.87 13.74 2.22
C CYS A 22 13.26 14.35 2.42
N LEU A 23 14.33 13.63 2.08
CA LEU A 23 15.71 14.09 2.24
C LEU A 23 16.04 15.27 1.32
N LYS A 24 15.49 15.30 0.10
CA LYS A 24 15.62 16.42 -0.83
C LYS A 24 15.07 17.73 -0.27
N HIS A 25 13.95 17.67 0.46
CA HIS A 25 13.32 18.85 1.06
C HIS A 25 13.82 19.17 2.48
N LEU A 26 14.49 18.22 3.13
CA LEU A 26 15.02 18.35 4.50
C LEU A 26 16.50 17.92 4.56
N PRO A 27 17.41 18.52 3.75
CA PRO A 27 18.78 18.03 3.59
C PRO A 27 19.60 18.03 4.89
N ASP A 28 19.33 18.98 5.79
CA ASP A 28 20.02 19.13 7.07
C ASP A 28 19.20 18.60 8.27
N ARG A 29 18.08 17.89 8.02
CA ARG A 29 17.19 17.36 9.08
C ARG A 29 16.87 15.89 8.83
N ILE A 30 17.91 15.06 8.84
CA ILE A 30 17.83 13.63 8.51
C ILE A 30 16.88 12.89 9.46
N GLU A 31 16.93 13.20 10.76
CA GLU A 31 16.06 12.59 11.77
C GLU A 31 14.59 12.91 11.48
N THR A 32 14.28 14.17 11.20
CA THR A 32 12.92 14.60 10.82
C THR A 32 12.46 13.93 9.52
N ALA A 33 13.32 13.83 8.51
CA ALA A 33 13.00 13.14 7.26
C ALA A 33 12.69 11.65 7.50
N ALA A 34 13.48 10.98 8.35
CA ALA A 34 13.27 9.58 8.72
C ALA A 34 11.98 9.38 9.53
N GLU A 35 11.64 10.31 10.42
CA GLU A 35 10.39 10.30 11.18
C GLU A 35 9.16 10.41 10.26
N ILE A 36 9.17 11.36 9.34
CA ILE A 36 8.07 11.54 8.36
C ILE A 36 7.97 10.30 7.47
N TYR A 37 9.08 9.83 6.90
CA TYR A 37 9.13 8.59 6.14
C TYR A 37 8.48 7.43 6.92
N SER A 38 8.94 7.18 8.15
CA SER A 38 8.44 6.09 8.99
C SER A 38 6.96 6.24 9.31
N LYS A 39 6.51 7.45 9.66
CA LYS A 39 5.11 7.76 10.00
C LYS A 39 4.15 7.42 8.85
N TYR A 40 4.50 7.77 7.62
CA TYR A 40 3.61 7.62 6.45
C TYR A 40 3.78 6.28 5.72
N ARG A 41 5.00 5.72 5.67
CA ARG A 41 5.28 4.46 4.97
C ARG A 41 4.97 3.22 5.78
N LYS A 42 5.16 3.24 7.11
CA LYS A 42 4.91 2.08 7.97
C LYS A 42 3.46 1.56 7.90
N PRO A 43 2.41 2.41 7.95
CA PRO A 43 1.04 1.93 7.77
C PRO A 43 0.85 1.22 6.43
N ARG A 44 1.30 1.81 5.31
CA ARG A 44 1.20 1.21 3.98
C ARG A 44 1.94 -0.13 3.87
N ALA A 45 3.20 -0.19 4.29
CA ALA A 45 3.98 -1.43 4.25
C ALA A 45 3.33 -2.52 5.11
N THR A 46 2.83 -2.18 6.31
CA THR A 46 2.12 -3.11 7.19
C THR A 46 0.84 -3.62 6.54
N LYS A 47 0.09 -2.71 5.92
CA LYS A 47 -1.15 -2.96 5.17
C LYS A 47 -0.90 -4.03 4.08
N ILE A 48 0.10 -3.84 3.24
CA ILE A 48 0.51 -4.80 2.19
C ILE A 48 0.97 -6.15 2.78
N GLN A 49 1.76 -6.13 3.85
CA GLN A 49 2.24 -7.36 4.49
C GLN A 49 1.13 -8.23 5.06
N LEU A 50 0.17 -7.61 5.76
CA LEU A 50 -0.99 -8.31 6.31
C LEU A 50 -1.85 -8.91 5.20
N PHE A 51 -2.06 -8.16 4.12
CA PHE A 51 -2.80 -8.67 2.99
C PHE A 51 -2.11 -9.87 2.33
N SER A 52 -0.79 -9.83 2.17
CA SER A 52 -0.04 -10.99 1.66
C SER A 52 -0.17 -12.23 2.56
N ARG A 53 -0.27 -12.05 3.88
CA ARG A 53 -0.57 -13.14 4.81
C ARG A 53 -1.99 -13.70 4.65
N GLN A 54 -2.99 -12.84 4.43
CA GLN A 54 -4.36 -13.27 4.15
C GLN A 54 -4.44 -14.04 2.83
N GLN A 55 -3.75 -13.57 1.80
CA GLN A 55 -3.66 -14.26 0.51
C GLN A 55 -3.05 -15.65 0.64
N ARG A 56 -2.06 -15.84 1.52
CA ARG A 56 -1.56 -17.19 1.84
C ARG A 56 -2.70 -18.10 2.25
N THR A 57 -3.51 -17.70 3.23
CA THR A 57 -4.62 -18.52 3.72
C THR A 57 -5.64 -18.76 2.61
N ARG A 58 -6.07 -17.70 1.92
CA ARG A 58 -7.06 -17.78 0.83
C ARG A 58 -6.62 -18.67 -0.31
N ASN A 59 -5.32 -18.71 -0.62
CA ASN A 59 -4.77 -19.51 -1.71
C ASN A 59 -4.72 -21.01 -1.36
N HIS A 60 -4.64 -21.37 -0.07
CA HIS A 60 -4.40 -22.73 0.40
C HIS A 60 -5.53 -23.23 1.33
N LEU A 61 -6.78 -22.84 1.04
CA LEU A 61 -7.92 -23.43 1.71
C LEU A 61 -7.93 -24.95 1.46
N PRO A 62 -8.21 -25.78 2.48
CA PRO A 62 -8.41 -27.20 2.27
C PRO A 62 -9.62 -27.43 1.37
N ASP A 63 -9.66 -28.57 0.68
CA ASP A 63 -10.80 -28.94 -0.14
C ASP A 63 -12.08 -28.94 0.71
N GLY A 64 -13.09 -28.20 0.26
CA GLY A 64 -14.33 -28.01 1.03
C GLY A 64 -15.17 -26.83 0.55
N PRO A 65 -16.29 -26.53 1.25
CA PRO A 65 -17.22 -25.49 0.85
C PRO A 65 -16.56 -24.10 0.69
N GLU A 66 -15.66 -23.72 1.60
CA GLU A 66 -14.96 -22.43 1.55
C GLU A 66 -14.03 -22.32 0.33
N GLN A 67 -13.34 -23.40 -0.03
CA GLN A 67 -12.51 -23.46 -1.23
C GLN A 67 -13.38 -23.39 -2.50
N GLN A 68 -14.52 -24.07 -2.53
CA GLN A 68 -15.47 -24.02 -3.65
C GLN A 68 -16.05 -22.61 -3.85
N GLU A 69 -16.40 -21.92 -2.77
CA GLU A 69 -16.88 -20.54 -2.82
C GLU A 69 -15.80 -19.60 -3.39
N ARG A 70 -14.58 -19.68 -2.86
CA ARG A 70 -13.42 -18.92 -3.37
C ARG A 70 -13.19 -19.20 -4.86
N ASP A 71 -13.22 -20.45 -5.28
CA ASP A 71 -13.02 -20.85 -6.67
C ASP A 71 -14.15 -20.36 -7.59
N ALA A 72 -15.39 -20.34 -7.11
CA ALA A 72 -16.52 -19.78 -7.84
C ALA A 72 -16.32 -18.27 -8.09
N VAL A 73 -15.87 -17.52 -7.09
CA VAL A 73 -15.50 -16.11 -7.22
C VAL A 73 -14.36 -15.93 -8.23
N LEU A 74 -13.34 -16.80 -8.21
CA LEU A 74 -12.24 -16.75 -9.17
C LEU A 74 -12.66 -17.06 -10.61
N LYS A 75 -13.78 -17.76 -10.85
CA LYS A 75 -14.27 -17.99 -12.22
C LYS A 75 -14.93 -16.76 -12.84
N ASN A 76 -15.27 -15.75 -12.04
CA ASN A 76 -15.94 -14.54 -12.51
C ASN A 76 -15.00 -13.32 -12.38
N PRO A 77 -14.46 -12.78 -13.49
CA PRO A 77 -13.55 -11.63 -13.47
C PRO A 77 -14.10 -10.40 -12.76
N ASP A 78 -15.40 -10.12 -12.90
CA ASP A 78 -16.05 -8.97 -12.26
C ASP A 78 -16.13 -9.14 -10.74
N GLN A 79 -16.24 -10.38 -10.27
CA GLN A 79 -16.23 -10.69 -8.84
C GLN A 79 -14.82 -10.77 -8.28
N GLN A 80 -13.81 -11.15 -9.07
CA GLN A 80 -12.42 -11.11 -8.63
C GLN A 80 -12.03 -9.69 -8.18
N THR A 81 -12.34 -8.67 -8.99
CA THR A 81 -12.02 -7.28 -8.67
C THR A 81 -12.75 -6.80 -7.41
N LYS A 82 -13.98 -7.26 -7.19
CA LYS A 82 -14.80 -6.93 -5.99
C LYS A 82 -14.43 -7.74 -4.75
N ALA A 83 -13.84 -8.93 -4.90
CA ALA A 83 -13.41 -9.79 -3.80
C ALA A 83 -12.24 -9.22 -3.00
N HIS A 84 -11.56 -8.22 -3.57
CA HIS A 84 -10.66 -7.34 -2.85
C HIS A 84 -11.48 -6.20 -2.22
N VAL A 85 -12.22 -6.50 -1.14
CA VAL A 85 -13.13 -5.57 -0.41
C VAL A 85 -12.39 -4.37 0.22
N TRP A 86 -11.08 -4.28 0.03
CA TRP A 86 -10.26 -3.32 0.73
C TRP A 86 -10.06 -2.04 -0.07
N THR A 87 -10.39 -0.92 0.54
CA THR A 87 -10.15 0.40 -0.04
C THR A 87 -8.84 0.98 0.48
N TRP A 88 -8.21 1.80 -0.36
CA TRP A 88 -7.05 2.60 -0.02
C TRP A 88 -7.52 3.98 0.41
N ASP A 89 -7.40 4.30 1.69
CA ASP A 89 -7.83 5.60 2.21
C ASP A 89 -6.96 6.71 1.61
N SER A 90 -7.59 7.75 1.08
CA SER A 90 -6.83 8.86 0.52
C SER A 90 -6.14 9.64 1.62
N THR A 91 -4.84 9.90 1.45
CA THR A 91 -4.01 10.66 2.39
C THR A 91 -4.35 12.16 2.40
N ASP A 92 -5.05 12.64 1.37
CA ASP A 92 -5.44 14.03 1.15
C ASP A 92 -6.95 14.31 1.31
N GLY A 93 -7.71 13.34 1.84
CA GLY A 93 -9.16 13.46 1.96
C GLY A 93 -9.94 13.27 0.65
N GLY A 94 -9.25 12.88 -0.44
CA GLY A 94 -9.88 12.35 -1.64
C GLY A 94 -10.67 11.06 -1.39
N PRO A 95 -11.46 10.60 -2.38
CA PRO A 95 -12.20 9.36 -2.25
C PRO A 95 -11.24 8.18 -2.08
N ALA A 96 -11.62 7.21 -1.25
CA ALA A 96 -10.84 5.99 -1.13
C ALA A 96 -10.76 5.27 -2.48
N GLN A 97 -9.58 4.77 -2.83
CA GLN A 97 -9.34 4.05 -4.07
C GLN A 97 -9.67 2.57 -3.89
N ASP A 98 -10.07 1.89 -4.96
CA ASP A 98 -10.14 0.43 -4.93
C ASP A 98 -8.74 -0.17 -4.71
N TRP A 99 -8.70 -1.42 -4.25
CA TRP A 99 -7.44 -2.09 -3.91
C TRP A 99 -6.44 -2.12 -5.08
N VAL A 100 -6.90 -2.41 -6.29
CA VAL A 100 -6.03 -2.61 -7.45
C VAL A 100 -5.39 -1.28 -7.81
N THR A 101 -6.19 -0.23 -7.92
CA THR A 101 -5.70 1.13 -8.16
C THR A 101 -4.77 1.59 -7.04
N GLY A 102 -5.17 1.45 -5.78
CA GLY A 102 -4.35 1.90 -4.64
C GLY A 102 -3.05 1.12 -4.45
N LEU A 103 -2.98 -0.14 -4.92
CA LEU A 103 -1.75 -0.93 -4.88
C LEU A 103 -0.82 -0.59 -6.04
N HIS A 104 -1.34 -0.56 -7.27
CA HIS A 104 -0.53 -0.48 -8.49
C HIS A 104 -0.28 0.94 -9.01
N SER A 105 -1.14 1.90 -8.65
CA SER A 105 -1.06 3.30 -9.11
C SER A 105 -0.55 4.24 -8.00
N TYR A 106 0.11 3.71 -6.98
CA TYR A 106 0.64 4.52 -5.87
C TYR A 106 1.90 5.27 -6.29
N ASP A 107 1.85 6.59 -6.20
CA ASP A 107 2.98 7.48 -6.46
C ASP A 107 3.67 7.86 -5.14
N ALA A 108 4.77 7.19 -4.82
CA ALA A 108 5.45 7.38 -3.54
C ALA A 108 6.09 8.77 -3.38
N GLU A 109 6.57 9.38 -4.47
CA GLU A 109 7.21 10.70 -4.44
C GLU A 109 6.15 11.79 -4.23
N HIS A 110 5.04 11.70 -4.96
CA HIS A 110 3.90 12.61 -4.78
C HIS A 110 3.34 12.55 -3.36
N GLU A 111 3.23 11.34 -2.79
CA GLU A 111 2.75 11.13 -1.43
C GLU A 111 3.73 11.64 -0.37
N ALA A 112 5.04 11.63 -0.63
CA ALA A 112 6.02 12.28 0.22
C ALA A 112 5.87 13.80 0.24
N VAL A 113 5.66 14.43 -0.93
CA VAL A 113 5.37 15.86 -1.01
C VAL A 113 4.11 16.23 -0.22
N LYS A 114 3.04 15.40 -0.32
CA LYS A 114 1.84 15.59 0.49
C LYS A 114 2.12 15.50 1.98
N ALA A 115 2.85 14.47 2.41
CA ALA A 115 3.23 14.31 3.82
C ALA A 115 4.00 15.54 4.33
N LEU A 116 4.99 16.01 3.57
CA LEU A 116 5.75 17.22 3.91
C LEU A 116 4.87 18.47 4.03
N ARG A 117 3.85 18.64 3.17
CA ARG A 117 2.85 19.72 3.29
C ARG A 117 1.99 19.56 4.54
N SER A 118 1.51 18.35 4.83
CA SER A 118 0.69 18.07 6.02
C SER A 118 1.44 18.31 7.32
N GLU A 119 2.75 18.05 7.34
CA GLU A 119 3.65 18.31 8.47
C GLU A 119 4.15 19.77 8.52
N GLY A 120 3.77 20.61 7.54
CA GLY A 120 4.09 22.04 7.52
C GLY A 120 5.49 22.40 7.00
N PHE A 121 6.19 21.47 6.36
CA PHE A 121 7.52 21.71 5.77
C PHE A 121 7.47 22.29 4.35
N LEU A 122 6.34 22.13 3.65
CA LEU A 122 6.10 22.70 2.32
C LEU A 122 4.83 23.53 2.30
N SER A 123 4.80 24.55 1.44
CA SER A 123 3.58 25.32 1.18
C SER A 123 2.53 24.45 0.49
N LYS A 124 1.26 24.73 0.78
CA LYS A 124 0.12 24.11 0.10
C LYS A 124 0.21 24.25 -1.42
#